data_AF-A0A969FM76-F1
#
_entry.id   AF-A0A969FM76-F1
#
_cell.length_a   1.000
_cell.length_b   1.000
_cell.length_c   1.000
_cell.angle_alpha   90.00
_cell.angle_beta   90.00
_cell.angle_gamma   90.00
#
_symmetry.space_group_name_H-M   'P 1'
#
loop_
_entity.id
_entity.type
_entity.pdbx_description
1 polymer ?
#
loop_
_entity_poly.entity_id
_entity_poly.type
_entity_poly.pdbx_seq_one_letter_code
_entity_poly.pdbx_strand_id
1 'polypeptide(L)' 'MIRLYDIESGVEIGSVSEEHFAVVQKLLEEESSDDRDYYFCAATLDMLLTHGTEPVVVDLLRGALGDREDMEIRWERH' A
#
# COMPACT_ATOMS: atom_id res chain seq x y z
N MET A 1 5.09 9.86 9.38
CA MET A 1 5.42 8.54 8.76
C MET A 1 4.13 7.77 8.58
N ILE A 2 4.05 6.84 7.62
CA ILE A 2 2.83 6.02 7.41
C ILE A 2 3.09 4.59 7.89
N ARG A 3 2.17 4.03 8.68
CA ARG A 3 2.13 2.62 9.04
C ARG A 3 1.06 1.91 8.25
N LEU A 4 1.37 0.71 7.78
CA LEU A 4 0.48 -0.13 6.99
C LEU A 4 0.14 -1.38 7.77
N TYR A 5 -1.13 -1.78 7.72
CA TYR A 5 -1.63 -2.99 8.36
C TYR A 5 -2.47 -3.77 7.37
N ASP A 6 -2.34 -5.09 7.38
CA ASP A 6 -3.25 -5.97 6.67
C ASP A 6 -4.59 -5.98 7.42
N ILE A 7 -5.70 -5.69 6.72
CA ILE A 7 -7.01 -5.51 7.37
C ILE A 7 -7.54 -6.83 7.92
N GLU A 8 -7.34 -7.93 7.21
CA GLU A 8 -7.89 -9.23 7.58
C GLU A 8 -7.24 -9.81 8.84
N SER A 9 -5.92 -9.72 8.92
CA SER A 9 -5.12 -10.26 10.02
C SER A 9 -4.89 -9.25 11.14
N GLY A 10 -4.99 -7.95 10.85
CA GLY A 10 -4.65 -6.86 11.77
C GLY A 10 -3.14 -6.73 12.02
N VAL A 11 -2.30 -7.49 11.31
CA VAL A 11 -0.85 -7.49 11.49
C VAL A 11 -0.24 -6.24 10.83
N GLU A 12 0.75 -5.64 11.50
CA GLU A 12 1.55 -4.56 10.92
C GLU A 12 2.40 -5.12 9.78
N ILE A 13 2.18 -4.58 8.58
CA ILE A 13 2.98 -4.87 7.39
C ILE A 13 4.33 -4.17 7.50
N GLY A 14 4.30 -2.91 7.94
CA GLY A 14 5.50 -2.10 8.18
C GLY A 14 5.22 -0.61 8.04
N SER A 15 6.30 0.17 7.91
CA SER A 15 6.22 1.63 7.81
C SER A 15 6.93 2.17 6.57
N VAL A 16 6.34 3.17 5.93
CA VAL A 16 6.89 3.87 4.77
C VAL A 16 6.91 5.39 5.00
N SER A 17 7.74 6.10 4.24
CA SER A 17 7.75 7.57 4.29
C SER A 17 6.44 8.13 3.74
N GLU A 18 6.04 9.31 4.22
CA GLU A 18 4.85 10.00 3.71
C GLU A 18 5.00 10.37 2.23
N GLU A 19 6.21 10.75 1.82
CA GLU A 19 6.52 11.09 0.43
C GLU A 19 6.31 9.88 -0.50
N HIS A 20 6.82 8.71 -0.14
CA HIS A 20 6.66 7.53 -0.98
C HIS A 20 5.21 7.04 -1.00
N PHE A 21 4.51 7.14 0.13
CA PHE A 21 3.10 6.76 0.20
C PHE A 21 2.20 7.71 -0.59
N ALA A 22 2.50 9.01 -0.62
CA ALA A 22 1.74 9.98 -1.40
C ALA A 22 1.75 9.67 -2.91
N VAL A 23 2.81 9.03 -3.43
CA VAL A 23 2.84 8.54 -4.82
C VAL A 23 1.82 7.40 -5.02
N VAL A 24 1.71 6.48 -4.05
CA VAL A 24 0.71 5.40 -4.10
C VAL A 24 -0.70 5.98 -4.11
N GLN A 25 -1.00 6.88 -3.17
CA GLN A 25 -2.32 7.54 -3.07
C GLN A 25 -2.69 8.25 -4.38
N LYS A 26 -1.72 8.95 -4.99
CA LYS A 26 -1.90 9.62 -6.27
C LYS A 26 -2.18 8.64 -7.42
N LEU A 27 -1.47 7.51 -7.48
CA LEU A 27 -1.62 6.52 -8.55
C LEU A 27 -2.89 5.68 -8.42
N LEU A 28 -3.40 5.52 -7.20
CA LEU A 28 -4.68 4.88 -6.93
C LEU A 28 -5.87 5.84 -7.06
N GLU A 29 -5.60 7.09 -7.48
CA GLU A 29 -6.60 8.15 -7.65
C GLU A 29 -7.50 8.31 -6.40
N GLU A 30 -6.89 8.36 -5.21
CA GLU A 30 -7.62 8.51 -3.94
C GLU A 30 -8.65 9.65 -4.05
N GLU A 31 -9.93 9.28 -3.97
CA GLU A 31 -11.04 10.22 -4.20
C GLU A 31 -11.27 11.12 -2.98
N SER A 32 -10.87 10.67 -1.79
CA SER A 32 -11.05 11.38 -0.53
C SER A 32 -9.84 11.28 0.38
N SER A 33 -9.44 12.40 1.00
CA SER A 33 -8.40 12.41 2.04
C SER A 33 -8.81 11.69 3.34
N ASP A 34 -10.06 11.25 3.43
CA ASP A 34 -10.58 10.44 4.54
C ASP A 34 -10.45 8.94 4.29
N ASP A 35 -10.05 8.52 3.09
CA ASP A 35 -9.80 7.12 2.78
C ASP A 35 -8.62 6.64 3.63
N ARG A 36 -8.80 5.49 4.28
CA ARG A 36 -7.80 4.91 5.19
C ARG A 36 -7.42 3.49 4.80
N ASP A 37 -7.90 3.03 3.66
CA ASP A 37 -7.65 1.70 3.14
C ASP A 37 -7.48 1.67 1.62
N TYR A 38 -6.83 0.61 1.16
CA TYR A 38 -6.61 0.34 -0.26
C TYR A 38 -6.62 -1.16 -0.52
N TYR A 39 -7.23 -1.53 -1.65
CA TYR A 39 -7.18 -2.87 -2.20
C TYR A 39 -5.95 -3.05 -3.10
N PHE A 40 -5.24 -4.16 -2.93
CA PHE A 40 -4.08 -4.54 -3.73
C PHE A 40 -4.19 -5.97 -4.23
N CYS A 41 -3.84 -6.16 -5.51
CA CYS A 41 -3.50 -7.45 -6.08
C CYS A 41 -2.16 -7.35 -6.81
N ALA A 42 -1.61 -8.48 -7.29
CA ALA A 42 -0.32 -8.49 -7.98
C ALA A 42 -0.26 -7.48 -9.15
N ALA A 43 -1.35 -7.35 -9.92
CA ALA A 43 -1.42 -6.41 -11.04
C ALA A 43 -1.37 -4.94 -10.59
N THR A 44 -2.03 -4.58 -9.48
CA THR A 44 -1.95 -3.24 -8.91
C THR A 44 -0.52 -2.92 -8.46
N LEU A 45 0.17 -3.88 -7.85
CA LEU A 45 1.56 -3.70 -7.41
C LEU A 45 2.54 -3.55 -8.57
N ASP A 46 2.35 -4.30 -9.66
CA ASP A 46 3.12 -4.15 -10.90
C ASP A 46 2.91 -2.78 -11.55
N MET A 47 1.66 -2.30 -11.54
CA MET A 47 1.29 -0.97 -12.02
C MET A 47 1.98 0.11 -11.18
N LEU A 48 1.92 0.06 -9.84
CA LEU A 48 2.62 1.02 -8.97
C LEU A 48 4.12 1.10 -9.27
N LEU A 49 4.79 -0.04 -9.39
CA LEU A 49 6.22 -0.08 -9.70
C LEU A 49 6.53 0.55 -11.06
N THR A 50 5.70 0.26 -12.07
CA THR A 50 5.86 0.79 -13.43
C THR A 50 5.62 2.30 -13.49
N HIS A 51 4.72 2.81 -12.65
CA HIS A 51 4.31 4.20 -12.64
C HIS A 51 5.08 5.08 -11.63
N GLY A 52 6.16 4.56 -11.03
CA GLY A 52 7.13 5.35 -10.28
C GLY A 52 6.96 5.32 -8.77
N THR A 53 6.18 4.38 -8.21
CA THR A 53 6.26 4.08 -6.79
C THR A 53 7.62 3.49 -6.44
N GLU A 54 8.19 3.94 -5.33
CA GLU A 54 9.48 3.44 -4.84
C GLU A 54 9.47 1.92 -4.65
N PRO A 55 10.48 1.18 -5.17
CA PRO A 55 10.51 -0.29 -5.11
C PRO A 55 10.36 -0.85 -3.70
N VAL A 56 10.91 -0.17 -2.69
CA VAL A 56 10.82 -0.60 -1.28
C VAL A 56 9.38 -0.64 -0.77
N VAL A 57 8.48 0.22 -1.27
CA VAL A 57 7.06 0.20 -0.91
C VAL A 57 6.37 -0.98 -1.57
N VAL A 58 6.66 -1.22 -2.85
CA VAL A 58 6.08 -2.34 -3.61
C VAL A 58 6.54 -3.68 -3.04
N ASP A 59 7.82 -3.82 -2.70
CA ASP A 59 8.37 -5.05 -2.12
C ASP A 59 7.76 -5.34 -0.74
N LEU A 60 7.51 -4.30 0.06
CA LEU A 60 6.81 -4.44 1.34
C LEU A 60 5.38 -4.97 1.15
N LEU A 61 4.63 -4.37 0.22
CA LEU A 61 3.25 -4.78 -0.09
C LEU A 61 3.20 -6.18 -0.73
N ARG A 62 4.15 -6.52 -1.60
CA ARG A 62 4.28 -7.87 -2.16
C ARG A 62 4.60 -8.91 -1.09
N GLY A 63 5.46 -8.56 -0.13
CA GLY A 63 5.77 -9.41 1.02
C GLY A 63 4.53 -9.68 1.88
N ALA A 64 3.67 -8.68 2.08
CA ALA A 64 2.40 -8.83 2.78
C ALA A 64 1.38 -9.67 1.99
N LEU A 65 1.29 -9.45 0.67
CA LEU A 65 0.40 -10.20 -0.21
C LEU A 65 0.76 -11.70 -0.22
N GLY A 66 2.05 -12.03 -0.27
CA GLY A 66 2.52 -13.42 -0.25
C GLY A 66 1.91 -14.24 -1.40
N ASP A 67 1.28 -15.36 -1.05
CA ASP A 67 0.61 -16.26 -2.00
C ASP A 67 -0.88 -15.93 -2.22
N ARG A 68 -1.39 -14.84 -1.62
CA ARG A 68 -2.80 -14.41 -1.75
C ARG A 68 -3.07 -13.82 -3.14
N GLU A 69 -4.30 -13.95 -3.63
CA GLU A 69 -4.72 -13.30 -4.88
C GLU A 69 -4.81 -11.77 -4.71
N ASP A 70 -5.29 -11.34 -3.54
CA ASP A 70 -5.42 -9.95 -3.16
C ASP A 70 -5.34 -9.72 -1.65
N MET A 71 -5.28 -8.44 -1.26
CA MET A 71 -5.34 -7.99 0.12
C MET A 71 -5.94 -6.57 0.19
N GLU A 72 -6.58 -6.26 1.30
CA GLU A 72 -6.86 -4.88 1.69
C GLU A 72 -5.92 -4.47 2.82
N ILE A 73 -5.35 -3.27 2.70
CA ILE A 73 -4.54 -2.69 3.76
C ILE A 73 -5.24 -1.47 4.32
N ARG A 74 -5.00 -1.17 5.59
CA ARG A 74 -5.30 0.14 6.19
C ARG A 74 -4.02 0.88 6.51
N TRP A 75 -4.07 2.21 6.47
CA TRP A 75 -2.92 3.05 6.77
C TRP A 75 -3.22 4.06 7.87
N GLU A 76 -2.19 4.38 8.66
CA GLU A 76 -2.25 5.36 9.74
C GLU A 76 -1.06 6.31 9.65
N ARG A 77 -1.32 7.61 9.83
CA ARG A 77 -0.27 8.63 9.95
C ARG A 77 0.11 8.84 11.40
N HIS A 78 1.41 8.73 11.68
CA HIS A 78 2.04 9.09 12.95
C HIS A 78 2.87 10.37 12.81
#